data_AF-A0A3D8GWC1-F1
#
_entry.id   AF-A0A3D8GWC1-F1
#
_cell.length_a   1.000
_cell.length_b   1.000
_cell.length_c   1.000
_cell.angle_alpha   90.00
_cell.angle_beta   90.00
_cell.angle_gamma   90.00
#
_symmetry.space_group_name_H-M   'P 1'
#
loop_
_entity.id
_entity.type
_entity.pdbx_description
1 polymer ?
#
loop_
_entity_poly.entity_id
_entity_poly.type
_entity_poly.pdbx_seq_one_letter_code
_entity_poly.pdbx_strand_id
1 'polypeptide(L)'
;MQNNLAFNIPTYTQDNSTFPNPVNENYDYWGPIINCFLEKSDTIEIHCWNDEIDTIEEIGTLTLNTFEMVKEDNITIFKGKKTSVLSDYLLNNNTNNAGEFKWFTVNLHIGTVSVFHSGHWGTEFFVPNATEKDIAFIKSVVPIETSFHQF
;
A
#
# COMPACT_ATOMS: atom_id res chain seq x y z
N MET A 1 22.25 0.06 14.11
CA MET A 1 21.04 -0.69 14.48
C MET A 1 20.08 -0.54 13.32
N GLN A 2 19.48 -1.63 12.84
CA GLN A 2 18.33 -1.50 11.95
C GLN A 2 17.20 -0.92 12.79
N ASN A 3 16.44 0.01 12.22
CA ASN A 3 15.37 0.69 12.93
C ASN A 3 14.08 0.43 12.16
N ASN A 4 13.55 -0.79 12.29
CA ASN A 4 12.38 -1.19 11.53
C ASN A 4 11.12 -0.69 12.23
N LEU A 5 10.14 -0.26 11.46
CA LEU A 5 8.84 0.16 11.97
C LEU A 5 7.75 -0.71 11.36
N ALA A 6 7.02 -1.45 12.19
CA ALA A 6 5.74 -2.03 11.84
C ALA A 6 4.62 -1.23 12.50
N PHE A 7 3.52 -0.99 11.80
CA PHE A 7 2.36 -0.32 12.38
C PHE A 7 1.05 -0.75 11.74
N ASN A 8 0.00 -0.80 12.58
CA ASN A 8 -1.32 -1.26 12.18
C ASN A 8 -2.35 -0.16 12.47
N ILE A 9 -3.11 0.18 11.44
CA ILE A 9 -4.24 1.10 11.53
C ILE A 9 -5.36 0.39 12.31
N PRO A 10 -6.02 1.06 13.26
CA PRO A 10 -7.16 0.48 13.95
C PRO A 10 -8.28 0.19 12.94
N THR A 11 -8.79 -1.03 12.95
CA THR A 11 -9.84 -1.47 12.01
C THR A 11 -11.02 -2.12 12.70
N TYR A 12 -12.13 -2.20 11.98
CA TYR A 12 -13.28 -3.04 12.29
C TYR A 12 -13.72 -3.78 11.02
N THR A 13 -14.42 -4.90 11.20
CA THR A 13 -15.03 -5.66 10.11
C THR A 13 -16.53 -5.66 10.29
N GLN A 14 -17.29 -5.39 9.23
CA GLN A 14 -18.74 -5.54 9.26
C GLN A 14 -19.11 -7.02 9.38
N ASP A 15 -20.30 -7.30 9.92
CA ASP A 15 -20.81 -8.67 10.04
C ASP A 15 -20.85 -9.35 8.65
N ASN A 16 -20.22 -10.53 8.54
CA ASN A 16 -20.04 -11.31 7.31
C ASN A 16 -19.10 -10.71 6.24
N SER A 17 -18.23 -9.75 6.60
CA SER A 17 -17.15 -9.27 5.72
C SER A 17 -15.77 -9.64 6.27
N THR A 18 -14.84 -9.99 5.39
CA THR A 18 -13.41 -10.13 5.71
C THR A 18 -12.63 -8.85 5.43
N PHE A 19 -13.29 -7.80 4.93
CA PHE A 19 -12.66 -6.55 4.55
C PHE A 19 -12.47 -5.64 5.78
N PRO A 20 -11.22 -5.30 6.15
CA PRO A 20 -10.95 -4.46 7.31
C PRO A 20 -11.14 -2.98 6.95
N ASN A 21 -12.12 -2.34 7.59
CA ASN A 21 -12.37 -0.91 7.45
C ASN A 21 -11.61 -0.15 8.53
N PRO A 22 -10.88 0.94 8.20
CA PRO A 22 -10.33 1.84 9.21
C PRO A 22 -11.44 2.32 10.15
N VAL A 23 -11.17 2.42 11.45
CA VAL A 23 -12.16 2.88 12.45
C VAL A 23 -12.70 4.28 12.14
N ASN A 24 -11.91 5.12 11.48
CA ASN A 24 -12.33 6.45 11.05
C ASN A 24 -13.01 6.46 9.66
N GLU A 25 -13.27 5.28 9.08
CA GLU A 25 -13.95 5.07 7.79
C GLU A 25 -13.32 5.79 6.59
N ASN A 26 -12.06 6.19 6.70
CA ASN A 26 -11.30 6.79 5.61
C ASN A 26 -9.84 6.35 5.61
N TYR A 27 -9.22 6.52 4.45
CA TYR A 27 -7.81 6.22 4.18
C TYR A 27 -6.99 7.52 4.08
N ASP A 28 -7.32 8.55 4.85
CA ASP A 28 -6.67 9.88 4.74
C ASP A 28 -5.16 9.82 4.99
N TYR A 29 -4.70 8.82 5.75
CA TYR A 29 -3.28 8.53 5.99
C TYR A 29 -2.55 7.99 4.75
N TRP A 30 -3.26 7.38 3.81
CA TRP A 30 -2.65 6.71 2.65
C TRP A 30 -1.89 7.69 1.76
N GLY A 31 -2.54 8.76 1.32
CA GLY A 31 -1.96 9.74 0.40
C GLY A 31 -0.62 10.31 0.89
N PRO A 32 -0.56 10.85 2.12
CA PRO A 32 0.70 11.33 2.71
C PRO A 32 1.77 10.24 2.81
N ILE A 33 1.43 9.04 3.26
CA ILE A 33 2.37 7.93 3.42
C ILE A 33 2.92 7.50 2.06
N ILE A 34 2.05 7.17 1.11
CA ILE A 34 2.46 6.64 -0.18
C ILE A 34 3.29 7.67 -0.95
N ASN A 35 2.95 8.97 -0.87
CA ASN A 35 3.74 10.04 -1.48
C ASN A 35 5.18 10.06 -0.93
N CYS A 36 5.32 9.99 0.40
CA CYS A 36 6.64 10.02 1.07
C CYS A 36 7.54 8.86 0.62
N PHE A 37 6.99 7.67 0.43
CA PHE A 37 7.77 6.49 0.07
C PHE A 37 7.92 6.27 -1.44
N LEU A 38 6.99 6.79 -2.26
CA LEU A 38 7.17 6.86 -3.71
C LEU A 38 8.38 7.72 -4.08
N GLU A 39 8.67 8.80 -3.35
CA GLU A 39 9.87 9.61 -3.57
C GLU A 39 11.18 8.84 -3.32
N LYS A 40 11.14 7.78 -2.49
CA LYS A 40 12.30 6.98 -2.07
C LYS A 40 12.46 5.68 -2.85
N SER A 41 11.59 5.42 -3.82
CA SER A 41 11.55 4.16 -4.57
C SER A 41 11.77 4.39 -6.07
N ASP A 42 12.22 3.34 -6.75
CA ASP A 42 12.34 3.28 -8.21
C ASP A 42 11.49 2.16 -8.84
N THR A 43 10.90 1.30 -8.00
CA THR A 43 10.16 0.10 -8.40
C THR A 43 8.90 -0.02 -7.55
N ILE A 44 7.78 -0.32 -8.21
CA ILE A 44 6.47 -0.56 -7.60
C ILE A 44 6.11 -2.03 -7.83
N GLU A 45 5.53 -2.65 -6.81
CA GLU A 45 4.92 -3.97 -6.90
C GLU A 45 3.55 -3.92 -6.20
N ILE A 46 2.51 -4.40 -6.88
CA ILE A 46 1.11 -4.38 -6.41
C ILE A 46 0.53 -5.79 -6.48
N HIS A 47 -0.12 -6.23 -5.41
CA HIS A 47 -0.79 -7.52 -5.36
C HIS A 47 -2.29 -7.30 -5.21
N CYS A 48 -3.06 -7.97 -6.05
CA CYS A 48 -4.51 -8.01 -6.00
C CYS A 48 -4.99 -9.46 -5.83
N TRP A 49 -6.10 -9.66 -5.13
CA TRP A 49 -6.78 -10.95 -5.20
C TRP A 49 -7.32 -11.17 -6.62
N ASN A 50 -7.32 -12.43 -7.06
CA ASN A 50 -7.72 -12.80 -8.42
C ASN A 50 -9.19 -12.48 -8.75
N ASP A 51 -10.03 -12.18 -7.76
CA ASP A 51 -11.42 -11.75 -7.89
C ASP A 51 -11.61 -10.22 -7.89
N GLU A 52 -10.56 -9.44 -7.63
CA GLU A 52 -10.53 -7.97 -7.76
C GLU A 52 -10.36 -7.56 -9.25
N ILE A 53 -11.26 -8.05 -10.11
CA ILE A 53 -11.15 -7.98 -11.57
C ILE A 53 -11.04 -6.53 -12.06
N ASP A 54 -11.89 -5.63 -11.57
CA ASP A 54 -11.89 -4.22 -11.98
C ASP A 54 -10.55 -3.54 -11.66
N THR A 55 -10.00 -3.77 -10.46
CA THR A 55 -8.68 -3.24 -10.08
C THR A 55 -7.58 -3.82 -10.97
N ILE A 56 -7.61 -5.13 -11.26
CA ILE A 56 -6.62 -5.80 -12.12
C ILE A 56 -6.65 -5.23 -13.53
N GLU A 57 -7.84 -4.99 -14.10
CA GLU A 57 -8.00 -4.40 -15.43
C GLU A 57 -7.51 -2.95 -15.49
N GLU A 58 -7.82 -2.14 -14.47
CA GLU A 58 -7.33 -0.77 -14.33
C GLU A 58 -5.80 -0.73 -14.29
N ILE A 59 -5.17 -1.49 -13.38
CA ILE A 59 -3.71 -1.52 -13.25
C ILE A 59 -3.07 -2.06 -14.54
N GLY A 60 -3.61 -3.15 -15.11
CA GLY A 60 -3.09 -3.73 -16.35
C GLY A 60 -3.07 -2.76 -17.52
N THR A 61 -4.07 -1.88 -17.61
CA THR A 61 -4.13 -0.81 -18.62
C THR A 61 -3.04 0.24 -18.37
N LEU A 62 -2.83 0.66 -17.12
CA LEU A 62 -1.83 1.66 -16.74
C LEU A 62 -0.39 1.15 -16.89
N THR A 63 -0.19 -0.16 -16.76
CA THR A 63 1.14 -0.78 -16.76
C THR A 63 1.48 -1.54 -18.05
N LEU A 64 0.69 -1.35 -19.11
CA LEU A 64 0.86 -2.06 -20.37
C LEU A 64 2.30 -1.94 -20.89
N ASN A 65 2.94 -3.09 -21.14
CA ASN A 65 4.33 -3.22 -21.62
C ASN A 65 5.42 -2.61 -20.71
N THR A 66 5.09 -2.17 -19.50
CA THR A 66 6.05 -1.54 -18.56
C THR A 66 6.26 -2.35 -17.29
N PHE A 67 5.29 -3.21 -16.93
CA PHE A 67 5.36 -4.11 -15.78
C PHE A 67 5.30 -5.56 -16.24
N GLU A 68 5.94 -6.42 -15.46
CA GLU A 68 5.66 -7.84 -15.45
C GLU A 68 4.33 -8.06 -14.70
N MET A 69 3.49 -8.93 -15.25
CA MET A 69 2.27 -9.41 -14.61
C MET A 69 2.40 -10.92 -14.43
N VAL A 70 2.32 -11.37 -13.19
CA VAL A 70 2.32 -12.79 -12.83
C VAL A 70 1.01 -13.12 -12.15
N LYS A 71 0.31 -14.14 -12.64
CA LYS A 71 -0.88 -14.68 -11.99
C LYS A 71 -0.50 -15.95 -11.23
N GLU A 72 -0.69 -15.93 -9.93
CA GLU A 72 -0.56 -17.08 -9.02
C GLU A 72 -1.95 -17.62 -8.64
N ASP A 73 -2.00 -18.64 -7.79
CA ASP A 73 -3.25 -19.37 -7.47
C ASP A 73 -4.40 -18.43 -7.04
N ASN A 74 -4.12 -17.50 -6.11
CA ASN A 74 -5.13 -16.57 -5.58
C ASN A 74 -4.80 -15.09 -5.84
N ILE A 75 -3.60 -14.76 -6.30
CA ILE A 75 -3.11 -13.39 -6.39
C ILE A 75 -2.62 -13.09 -7.80
N THR A 76 -2.90 -11.88 -8.29
CA THR A 76 -2.25 -11.29 -9.45
C THR A 76 -1.26 -10.23 -8.98
N ILE A 77 -0.01 -10.36 -9.42
CA ILE A 77 1.12 -9.50 -9.04
C ILE A 77 1.55 -8.67 -10.26
N PHE A 78 1.60 -7.36 -10.07
CA PHE A 78 2.20 -6.42 -11.02
C PHE A 78 3.52 -5.92 -10.47
N LYS A 79 4.61 -5.98 -11.23
CA LYS A 79 5.92 -5.48 -10.79
C LYS A 79 6.68 -4.77 -11.92
N GLY A 80 7.20 -3.59 -11.63
CA GLY A 80 7.90 -2.82 -12.66
C GLY A 80 8.51 -1.52 -12.15
N LYS A 81 9.22 -0.83 -13.04
CA LYS A 81 9.80 0.47 -12.73
C LYS A 81 8.70 1.50 -12.49
N LYS A 82 8.87 2.32 -11.47
CA LYS A 82 7.94 3.38 -11.10
C LYS A 82 7.69 4.31 -12.28
N THR A 83 6.43 4.54 -12.62
CA THR A 83 5.99 5.53 -13.61
C THR A 83 5.19 6.63 -12.92
N SER A 84 5.14 7.83 -13.52
CA SER A 84 4.30 8.91 -12.98
C SER A 84 2.83 8.52 -12.99
N VAL A 85 2.35 7.92 -14.07
CA VAL A 85 0.95 7.47 -14.23
C VAL A 85 0.54 6.52 -13.11
N LEU A 86 1.36 5.51 -12.80
CA LEU A 86 1.02 4.57 -11.71
C LEU A 86 1.17 5.23 -10.33
N SER A 87 2.14 6.14 -10.16
CA SER A 87 2.29 6.91 -8.91
C SER A 87 1.05 7.76 -8.64
N ASP A 88 0.55 8.47 -9.66
CA ASP A 88 -0.65 9.30 -9.58
C ASP A 88 -1.90 8.45 -9.31
N TYR A 89 -1.97 7.25 -9.89
CA TYR A 89 -3.04 6.29 -9.62
C TYR A 89 -3.03 5.81 -8.17
N LEU A 90 -1.87 5.38 -7.66
CA LEU A 90 -1.71 5.00 -6.25
C LEU A 90 -2.08 6.14 -5.29
N LEU A 91 -1.75 7.39 -5.63
CA LEU A 91 -2.03 8.55 -4.80
C LEU A 91 -3.52 8.93 -4.75
N ASN A 92 -4.20 8.88 -5.90
CA ASN A 92 -5.50 9.55 -6.07
C ASN A 92 -6.67 8.60 -6.33
N ASN A 93 -6.41 7.31 -6.60
CA ASN A 93 -7.43 6.33 -6.98
C ASN A 93 -7.32 5.05 -6.13
N ASN A 94 -7.16 5.21 -4.82
CA ASN A 94 -6.91 4.12 -3.88
C ASN A 94 -8.17 3.36 -3.44
N THR A 95 -9.37 3.92 -3.63
CA THR A 95 -10.65 3.29 -3.26
C THR A 95 -11.56 3.07 -4.47
N ASN A 96 -12.37 2.00 -4.44
CA ASN A 96 -13.43 1.73 -5.41
C ASN A 96 -14.68 2.59 -5.14
N ASN A 97 -15.74 2.38 -5.93
CA ASN A 97 -17.01 3.12 -5.80
C ASN A 97 -17.77 2.82 -4.49
N ALA A 98 -17.42 1.74 -3.78
CA ALA A 98 -17.96 1.40 -2.46
C ALA A 98 -17.12 2.00 -1.32
N GLY A 99 -16.02 2.70 -1.62
CA GLY A 99 -15.10 3.25 -0.63
C GLY A 99 -14.07 2.24 -0.09
N GLU A 100 -14.06 1.02 -0.63
CA GLU A 100 -13.12 -0.03 -0.24
C GLU A 100 -11.79 0.17 -0.97
N PHE A 101 -10.70 -0.06 -0.26
CA PHE A 101 -9.35 0.01 -0.82
C PHE A 101 -9.14 -1.04 -1.92
N LYS A 102 -8.51 -0.64 -3.03
CA LYS A 102 -8.56 -1.41 -4.29
C LYS A 102 -7.65 -2.64 -4.36
N TRP A 103 -6.56 -2.68 -3.62
CA TRP A 103 -5.53 -3.71 -3.73
C TRP A 103 -5.09 -4.22 -2.36
N PHE A 104 -4.67 -5.49 -2.30
CA PHE A 104 -4.28 -6.12 -1.05
C PHE A 104 -2.91 -5.62 -0.56
N THR A 105 -1.92 -5.52 -1.46
CA THR A 105 -0.52 -5.17 -1.11
C THR A 105 0.07 -4.12 -2.05
N VAL A 106 0.89 -3.22 -1.50
CA VAL A 106 1.86 -2.40 -2.24
C VAL A 106 3.23 -2.53 -1.61
N ASN A 107 4.21 -2.96 -2.42
CA ASN A 107 5.62 -2.96 -2.07
C ASN A 107 6.34 -1.89 -2.89
N LEU A 108 7.19 -1.11 -2.23
CA LEU A 108 8.07 -0.15 -2.90
C LEU A 108 9.52 -0.56 -2.65
N HIS A 109 10.32 -0.48 -3.70
CA HIS A 109 11.74 -0.83 -3.66
C HIS A 109 12.62 0.26 -4.26
N ILE A 110 13.87 0.31 -3.79
CA ILE A 110 14.97 0.99 -4.45
C ILE A 110 15.99 -0.07 -4.89
N GLY A 111 16.03 -0.35 -6.19
CA GLY A 111 16.75 -1.52 -6.71
C GLY A 111 16.18 -2.82 -6.11
N THR A 112 16.99 -3.56 -5.36
CA THR A 112 16.57 -4.82 -4.70
C THR A 112 16.16 -4.65 -3.24
N VAL A 113 16.25 -3.43 -2.70
CA VAL A 113 16.00 -3.15 -1.29
C VAL A 113 14.56 -2.68 -1.10
N SER A 114 13.82 -3.32 -0.20
CA SER A 114 12.50 -2.84 0.23
C SER A 114 12.63 -1.53 1.01
N VAL A 115 11.78 -0.56 0.70
CA VAL A 115 11.70 0.73 1.43
C VAL A 115 10.34 0.93 2.10
N PHE A 116 9.32 0.19 1.66
CA PHE A 116 7.97 0.29 2.18
C PHE A 116 7.16 -0.94 1.78
N HIS A 117 6.31 -1.37 2.70
CA HIS A 117 5.30 -2.39 2.49
C HIS A 117 3.98 -1.90 3.12
N SER A 118 2.90 -2.09 2.37
CA SER A 118 1.52 -1.97 2.82
C SER A 118 0.82 -3.27 2.49
N GLY A 119 0.12 -3.86 3.46
CA GLY A 119 -0.68 -5.07 3.33
C GLY A 119 -2.09 -4.89 3.86
N HIS A 120 -2.91 -5.94 3.71
CA HIS A 120 -4.28 -6.00 4.20
C HIS A 120 -5.09 -4.75 3.86
N TRP A 121 -5.13 -4.40 2.57
CA TRP A 121 -5.91 -3.28 2.05
C TRP A 121 -5.54 -1.93 2.69
N GLY A 122 -4.24 -1.70 2.90
CA GLY A 122 -3.75 -0.43 3.42
C GLY A 122 -3.96 -0.27 4.93
N THR A 123 -3.99 -1.35 5.69
CA THR A 123 -4.22 -1.30 7.14
C THR A 123 -3.04 -1.82 7.95
N GLU A 124 -2.14 -2.58 7.34
CA GLU A 124 -0.89 -3.04 7.94
C GLU A 124 0.30 -2.51 7.15
N PHE A 125 1.31 -2.03 7.85
CA PHE A 125 2.45 -1.37 7.22
C PHE A 125 3.78 -1.81 7.83
N PHE A 126 4.79 -1.84 6.98
CA PHE A 126 6.17 -2.09 7.38
C PHE A 126 7.14 -1.18 6.64
N VAL A 127 8.00 -0.49 7.39
CA VAL A 127 9.04 0.40 6.87
C VAL A 127 10.39 -0.10 7.39
N PRO A 128 11.20 -0.77 6.55
CA PRO A 128 12.53 -1.20 6.93
C PRO A 128 13.47 0.01 7.06
N ASN A 129 14.35 -0.02 8.06
CA ASN A 129 15.33 1.05 8.30
C ASN A 129 14.72 2.47 8.34
N ALA A 130 13.54 2.61 8.96
CA ALA A 130 12.85 3.88 9.11
C ALA A 130 13.73 4.90 9.85
N THR A 131 13.91 6.08 9.26
CA THR A 131 14.61 7.18 9.94
C THR A 131 13.74 7.79 11.03
N GLU A 132 14.33 8.50 11.98
CA GLU A 132 13.55 9.25 12.99
C GLU A 132 12.57 10.25 12.34
N LYS A 133 12.97 10.84 11.21
CA LYS A 133 12.10 11.72 10.40
C LYS A 133 10.91 10.96 9.83
N ASP A 134 11.12 9.74 9.35
CA ASP A 134 10.04 8.90 8.80
C ASP A 134 9.06 8.50 9.90
N ILE A 135 9.58 8.08 11.06
CA ILE A 135 8.74 7.69 12.21
C ILE A 135 7.91 8.89 12.70
N ALA A 136 8.53 10.06 12.85
CA ALA A 136 7.84 11.28 13.27
C ALA A 136 6.77 11.70 12.25
N PHE A 137 7.08 11.60 10.96
CA PHE A 137 6.12 11.88 9.89
C PHE A 137 4.94 10.90 9.92
N ILE A 138 5.18 9.59 9.95
CA ILE A 138 4.12 8.56 9.99
C ILE A 138 3.19 8.80 11.18
N LYS A 139 3.76 9.00 12.38
CA LYS A 139 2.98 9.29 13.60
C LYS A 139 2.14 10.57 13.51
N SER A 140 2.49 11.50 12.61
CA SER A 140 1.75 12.75 12.43
C SER A 140 0.58 12.66 11.45
N VAL A 141 0.51 11.59 10.64
CA VAL A 141 -0.50 11.44 9.57
C VAL A 141 -1.45 10.26 9.77
N VAL A 142 -1.07 9.29 10.62
CA VAL A 142 -1.93 8.14 10.98
C VAL A 142 -2.85 8.44 12.16
N PRO A 143 -3.94 7.67 12.36
CA PRO A 143 -4.78 7.76 13.54
C PRO A 143 -4.00 7.64 14.86
N ILE A 144 -4.51 8.29 15.91
CA ILE A 144 -3.87 8.33 17.24
C ILE A 144 -3.82 6.92 17.85
N GLU A 145 -4.80 6.09 17.53
CA GLU A 145 -4.96 4.72 18.03
C GLU A 145 -4.13 3.69 17.24
N THR A 146 -3.33 4.13 16.26
CA THR A 146 -2.42 3.25 15.51
C THR A 146 -1.42 2.56 16.45
N SER A 147 -1.34 1.24 16.31
CA SER A 147 -0.39 0.42 17.07
C SER A 147 0.96 0.43 16.36
N PHE A 148 2.04 0.68 17.11
CA PHE A 148 3.41 0.73 16.57
C PHE A 148 4.31 -0.31 17.24
N HIS A 149 5.18 -0.93 16.44
CA HIS A 149 6.25 -1.81 16.90
C HIS A 149 7.56 -1.43 16.22
N GLN A 150 8.56 -1.05 17.00
CA GLN A 150 9.88 -0.60 16.54
C GLN A 150 10.96 -1.54 17.08
N PHE A 151 11.82 -2.08 16.20
CA PHE A 151 12.82 -3.11 16.53
C PHE A 151 14.06 -3.11 15.62
#